data_AF-A0A319DP30-F1
#
_entry.id   AF-A0A319DP30-F1
#
_cell.length_a   1.000
_cell.length_b   1.000
_cell.length_c   1.000
_cell.angle_alpha   90.00
_cell.angle_beta   90.00
_cell.angle_gamma   90.00
#
_symmetry.space_group_name_H-M   'P 1'
#
loop_
_entity.id
_entity.type
_entity.pdbx_description
1 polymer ?
#
loop_
_entity_poly.entity_id
_entity_poly.type
_entity_poly.pdbx_seq_one_letter_code
_entity_poly.pdbx_strand_id
1 'polypeptide(L)'
;QQIALINAASAAGVKRLVPNAWPVTAPPNDIMICDWKEDVFAYMKKSRVPYTVIDTGVWHEVAIPRVSSGKLDHAGLMGRTFLIGEGETPCAATAIQDIGRFVARIIINPRTINKYVFAYGEHVTQNSFIALAREVTGEDVPYIPVSKKKGLDLAHKPETEDFMVWQKVIVQYLYNNWAKGDNEASYAKYLGYLDARELYPELEVKSLKESMCDAFAGKQGFATQVGDDGFWIGLENLLTDKAAVAA
;
A
#
# COMPACT_ATOMS: atom_id res chain seq x y z
N GLN A 1 20.13 2.72 -0.02
CA GLN A 1 20.61 1.45 -0.60
C GLN A 1 20.69 1.46 -2.14
N GLN A 2 19.85 2.18 -2.89
CA GLN A 2 19.86 2.11 -4.38
C GLN A 2 20.87 3.02 -5.10
N ILE A 3 21.56 3.93 -4.39
CA ILE A 3 22.52 4.88 -4.98
C ILE A 3 23.65 4.17 -5.75
N ALA A 4 24.23 3.11 -5.18
CA ALA A 4 25.28 2.34 -5.86
C ALA A 4 24.78 1.69 -7.16
N LEU A 5 23.55 1.16 -7.17
CA LEU A 5 22.93 0.60 -8.37
C LEU A 5 22.67 1.67 -9.43
N ILE A 6 22.22 2.87 -9.04
CA ILE A 6 22.03 4.00 -9.95
C ILE A 6 23.35 4.39 -10.61
N ASN A 7 24.44 4.46 -9.84
CA ASN A 7 25.77 4.78 -10.38
C ASN A 7 26.26 3.73 -11.38
N ALA A 8 26.10 2.45 -11.05
CA ALA A 8 26.43 1.37 -11.98
C ALA A 8 25.58 1.41 -13.26
N ALA A 9 24.27 1.67 -13.13
CA ALA A 9 23.35 1.78 -14.26
C ALA A 9 23.70 2.98 -15.17
N SER A 10 24.08 4.11 -14.58
CA SER A 10 24.55 5.30 -15.31
C SER A 10 25.84 5.00 -16.07
N ALA A 11 26.84 4.42 -15.40
CA ALA A 11 28.13 4.07 -16.01
C ALA A 11 27.98 3.04 -17.15
N ALA A 12 27.05 2.09 -17.01
CA ALA A 12 26.77 1.07 -18.02
C ALA A 12 25.86 1.55 -19.16
N GLY A 13 25.33 2.79 -19.11
CA GLY A 13 24.44 3.31 -20.14
C GLY A 13 23.10 2.56 -20.25
N VAL A 14 22.56 2.12 -19.11
CA VAL A 14 21.29 1.38 -19.06
C VAL A 14 20.16 2.22 -19.67
N LYS A 15 19.35 1.59 -20.53
CA LYS A 15 18.24 2.25 -21.24
C LYS A 15 17.04 2.58 -20.36
N ARG A 16 16.93 1.94 -19.18
CA ARG A 16 15.88 2.15 -18.20
C ARG A 16 16.21 1.54 -16.85
N LEU A 17 16.02 2.31 -15.78
CA LEU A 17 16.03 1.83 -14.41
C LEU A 17 14.61 1.90 -13.83
N VAL A 18 14.16 0.81 -13.20
CA VAL A 18 12.95 0.80 -12.37
C VAL A 18 13.41 0.79 -10.91
N PRO A 19 13.26 1.89 -10.14
CA PRO A 19 13.70 1.93 -8.76
C PRO A 19 12.73 1.17 -7.85
N ASN A 20 13.09 1.00 -6.58
CA ASN A 20 12.21 0.37 -5.59
C ASN A 20 11.19 1.42 -5.13
N ALA A 21 10.08 1.49 -5.85
CA ALA A 21 8.94 2.32 -5.53
C ALA A 21 7.86 1.45 -4.86
N TRP A 22 6.88 0.96 -5.64
CA TRP A 22 5.74 0.16 -5.18
C TRP A 22 4.87 0.77 -4.05
N PRO A 23 4.82 2.10 -3.80
CA PRO A 23 3.94 2.64 -2.77
C PRO A 23 2.51 2.80 -3.30
N VAL A 24 1.68 3.33 -2.42
CA VAL A 24 0.46 4.05 -2.75
C VAL A 24 0.80 5.42 -3.37
N THR A 25 -0.14 6.02 -4.07
CA THR A 25 0.03 7.42 -4.50
C THR A 25 -0.03 8.36 -3.30
N ALA A 26 0.98 9.22 -3.17
CA ALA A 26 1.06 10.30 -2.21
C ALA A 26 1.96 11.43 -2.75
N PRO A 27 1.64 12.71 -2.52
CA PRO A 27 2.56 13.80 -2.81
C PRO A 27 3.74 13.82 -1.81
N PRO A 28 4.84 14.51 -2.13
CA PRO A 28 5.94 14.68 -1.19
C PRO A 28 5.51 15.31 0.14
N ASN A 29 6.16 14.91 1.22
CA ASN A 29 5.96 15.30 2.62
C ASN A 29 4.66 14.80 3.28
N ASP A 30 3.97 13.85 2.66
CA ASP A 30 2.70 13.30 3.16
C ASP A 30 2.89 11.95 3.86
N ILE A 31 3.73 11.08 3.27
CA ILE A 31 4.11 9.78 3.84
C ILE A 31 5.63 9.69 3.92
N MET A 32 6.15 9.52 5.12
CA MET A 32 7.59 9.57 5.41
C MET A 32 8.42 8.59 4.56
N ILE A 33 7.94 7.35 4.40
CA ILE A 33 8.67 6.35 3.62
C ILE A 33 8.66 6.65 2.11
N CYS A 34 7.67 7.41 1.62
CA CYS A 34 7.65 7.91 0.25
C CYS A 34 8.71 9.01 0.07
N ASP A 35 8.90 9.89 1.06
CA ASP A 35 9.93 10.93 1.03
C ASP A 35 11.34 10.34 0.94
N TRP A 36 11.62 9.30 1.73
CA TRP A 36 12.90 8.59 1.65
C TRP A 36 13.18 7.99 0.26
N LYS A 37 12.12 7.63 -0.49
CA LYS A 37 12.21 7.12 -1.87
C LYS A 37 12.39 8.26 -2.87
N GLU A 38 11.72 9.39 -2.67
CA GLU A 38 11.87 10.57 -3.54
C GLU A 38 13.31 11.10 -3.55
N ASP A 39 14.05 11.03 -2.44
CA ASP A 39 15.48 11.35 -2.41
C ASP A 39 16.30 10.47 -3.38
N VAL A 40 15.97 9.18 -3.44
CA VAL A 40 16.60 8.23 -4.37
C VAL A 40 16.20 8.56 -5.81
N PHE A 41 14.94 8.91 -6.06
CA PHE A 41 14.47 9.28 -7.39
C PHE A 41 15.11 10.59 -7.88
N ALA A 42 15.28 11.56 -6.98
CA ALA A 42 15.99 12.80 -7.25
C ALA A 42 17.45 12.51 -7.63
N TYR A 43 18.14 11.60 -6.94
CA TYR A 43 19.49 11.17 -7.30
C TYR A 43 19.54 10.52 -8.69
N MET A 44 18.64 9.58 -8.97
CA MET A 44 18.51 8.94 -10.29
C MET A 44 18.33 9.96 -11.43
N LYS A 45 17.46 10.95 -11.23
CA LYS A 45 17.21 12.03 -12.20
C LYS A 45 18.47 12.89 -12.40
N LYS A 46 19.17 13.28 -11.32
CA LYS A 46 20.43 14.05 -11.38
C LYS A 46 21.53 13.30 -12.12
N SER A 47 21.60 11.98 -11.96
CA SER A 47 22.53 11.08 -12.67
C SER A 47 22.16 10.79 -14.13
N ARG A 48 21.08 11.41 -14.64
CA ARG A 48 20.58 11.29 -16.01
C ARG A 48 20.33 9.86 -16.47
N VAL A 49 19.96 8.98 -15.54
CA VAL A 49 19.57 7.60 -15.86
C VAL A 49 18.11 7.60 -16.31
N PRO A 50 17.78 7.10 -17.52
CA PRO A 50 16.40 6.97 -17.94
C PRO A 50 15.63 6.06 -16.98
N TYR A 51 14.40 6.40 -16.63
CA TYR A 51 13.69 5.72 -15.54
C TYR A 51 12.23 5.43 -15.81
N THR A 52 11.64 4.56 -15.01
CA THR A 52 10.18 4.50 -14.81
C THR A 52 9.89 4.21 -13.34
N VAL A 53 9.18 5.12 -12.67
CA VAL A 53 8.68 4.90 -11.30
C VAL A 53 7.31 4.21 -11.41
N ILE A 54 7.08 3.17 -10.61
CA ILE A 54 5.85 2.38 -10.64
C ILE A 54 5.27 2.32 -9.23
N ASP A 55 4.07 2.87 -9.11
CA ASP A 55 3.26 2.82 -7.89
C ASP A 55 2.09 1.87 -8.12
N THR A 56 1.69 1.14 -7.08
CA THR A 56 0.78 -0.01 -7.24
C THR A 56 -0.47 0.08 -6.37
N GLY A 57 -0.61 1.16 -5.60
CA GLY A 57 -1.65 1.22 -4.58
C GLY A 57 -1.39 0.23 -3.45
N VAL A 58 -2.45 -0.09 -2.70
CA VAL A 58 -2.36 -1.07 -1.62
C VAL A 58 -2.31 -2.48 -2.16
N TRP A 59 -1.56 -3.36 -1.51
CA TRP A 59 -1.58 -4.78 -1.87
C TRP A 59 -2.83 -5.44 -1.29
N HIS A 60 -3.35 -6.47 -1.97
CA HIS A 60 -4.52 -7.21 -1.47
C HIS A 60 -4.32 -7.73 -0.04
N GLU A 61 -3.10 -8.11 0.32
CA GLU A 61 -2.70 -8.55 1.66
C GLU A 61 -2.97 -7.50 2.76
N VAL A 62 -3.01 -6.20 2.42
CA VAL A 62 -3.44 -5.13 3.36
C VAL A 62 -4.96 -5.11 3.52
N ALA A 63 -5.69 -5.50 2.48
CA ALA A 63 -7.16 -5.54 2.43
C ALA A 63 -7.75 -6.92 2.78
N ILE A 64 -6.93 -7.90 3.16
CA ILE A 64 -7.37 -9.18 3.73
C ILE A 64 -7.45 -9.02 5.26
N PRO A 65 -8.67 -8.95 5.84
CA PRO A 65 -8.83 -8.74 7.28
C PRO A 65 -8.62 -10.04 8.08
N ARG A 66 -8.54 -9.88 9.40
CA ARG A 66 -8.61 -11.01 10.34
C ARG A 66 -10.06 -11.51 10.43
N VAL A 67 -10.23 -12.82 10.66
CA VAL A 67 -11.53 -13.46 10.92
C VAL A 67 -11.43 -14.33 12.17
N SER A 68 -12.56 -14.65 12.81
CA SER A 68 -12.58 -15.36 14.09
C SER A 68 -11.83 -16.70 14.10
N SER A 69 -11.86 -17.45 13.00
CA SER A 69 -11.15 -18.73 12.87
C SER A 69 -9.64 -18.60 12.62
N GLY A 70 -9.15 -17.40 12.32
CA GLY A 70 -7.78 -17.16 11.87
C GLY A 70 -7.47 -17.73 10.48
N LYS A 71 -8.46 -18.23 9.72
CA LYS A 71 -8.21 -18.85 8.40
C LYS A 71 -7.61 -17.90 7.37
N LEU A 72 -7.80 -16.58 7.51
CA LEU A 72 -7.17 -15.58 6.64
C LEU A 72 -5.82 -15.08 7.16
N ASP A 73 -5.39 -15.51 8.35
CA ASP A 73 -4.28 -14.87 9.06
C ASP A 73 -2.94 -14.98 8.35
N HIS A 74 -2.75 -16.08 7.62
CA HIS A 74 -1.55 -16.37 6.85
C HIS A 74 -1.43 -15.56 5.54
N ALA A 75 -2.49 -14.86 5.14
CA ALA A 75 -2.54 -14.06 3.92
C ALA A 75 -2.71 -12.56 4.20
N GLY A 76 -3.06 -12.18 5.43
CA GLY A 76 -3.18 -10.78 5.84
C GLY A 76 -1.86 -10.19 6.33
N LEU A 77 -1.47 -9.04 5.79
CA LEU A 77 -0.28 -8.29 6.20
C LEU A 77 -0.50 -7.54 7.52
N MET A 78 -1.73 -7.05 7.72
CA MET A 78 -2.15 -6.26 8.87
C MET A 78 -2.57 -7.17 10.03
N GLY A 79 -2.03 -6.95 11.23
CA GLY A 79 -2.39 -7.73 12.43
C GLY A 79 -3.75 -7.37 13.04
N ARG A 80 -4.31 -6.23 12.64
CA ARG A 80 -5.61 -5.71 13.07
C ARG A 80 -6.28 -5.00 11.90
N THR A 81 -7.61 -5.04 11.87
CA THR A 81 -8.40 -4.26 10.92
C THR A 81 -8.85 -2.97 11.60
N PHE A 82 -8.28 -1.83 11.19
CA PHE A 82 -8.69 -0.51 11.68
C PHE A 82 -9.69 0.10 10.69
N LEU A 83 -10.94 0.32 11.09
CA LEU A 83 -11.96 0.96 10.27
C LEU A 83 -11.89 2.48 10.47
N ILE A 84 -11.46 3.21 9.45
CA ILE A 84 -11.23 4.66 9.52
C ILE A 84 -12.47 5.42 9.07
N GLY A 85 -13.05 6.21 9.96
CA GLY A 85 -14.33 6.89 9.74
C GLY A 85 -15.41 5.87 9.38
N GLU A 86 -16.17 6.18 8.33
CA GLU A 86 -17.27 5.32 7.86
C GLU A 86 -16.81 4.19 6.91
N GLY A 87 -15.51 4.12 6.56
CA GLY A 87 -14.98 3.04 5.73
C GLY A 87 -15.33 3.09 4.23
N GLU A 88 -15.80 4.22 3.72
CA GLU A 88 -16.28 4.38 2.34
C GLU A 88 -15.28 5.03 1.37
N THR A 89 -14.10 5.45 1.85
CA THR A 89 -13.09 6.09 0.99
C THR A 89 -12.54 5.07 -0.02
N PRO A 90 -12.68 5.31 -1.34
CA PRO A 90 -12.11 4.42 -2.36
C PRO A 90 -10.59 4.40 -2.32
N CYS A 91 -10.01 3.23 -2.52
CA CYS A 91 -8.58 3.01 -2.50
C CYS A 91 -8.19 2.01 -3.59
N ALA A 92 -7.21 2.38 -4.41
CA ALA A 92 -6.68 1.50 -5.45
C ALA A 92 -5.90 0.34 -4.83
N ALA A 93 -6.27 -0.89 -5.19
CA ALA A 93 -5.70 -2.13 -4.68
C ALA A 93 -5.20 -3.04 -5.82
N THR A 94 -4.17 -3.81 -5.53
CA THR A 94 -3.50 -4.69 -6.51
C THR A 94 -3.05 -5.99 -5.88
N ALA A 95 -3.29 -7.11 -6.57
CA ALA A 95 -2.70 -8.38 -6.21
C ALA A 95 -1.18 -8.35 -6.47
N ILE A 96 -0.34 -8.78 -5.52
CA ILE A 96 1.12 -8.80 -5.70
C ILE A 96 1.54 -9.57 -6.97
N GLN A 97 0.79 -10.61 -7.34
CA GLN A 97 1.03 -11.43 -8.53
C GLN A 97 0.89 -10.62 -9.84
N ASP A 98 0.07 -9.57 -9.84
CA ASP A 98 -0.15 -8.72 -11.01
C ASP A 98 0.89 -7.62 -11.16
N ILE A 99 1.59 -7.26 -10.09
CA ILE A 99 2.66 -6.25 -10.15
C ILE A 99 3.70 -6.65 -11.22
N GLY A 100 4.13 -7.92 -11.23
CA GLY A 100 5.06 -8.43 -12.24
C GLY A 100 4.50 -8.37 -13.67
N ARG A 101 3.18 -8.61 -13.84
CA ARG A 101 2.50 -8.57 -15.14
C ARG A 101 2.42 -7.14 -15.67
N PHE A 102 2.11 -6.17 -14.82
CA PHE A 102 2.18 -4.74 -15.15
C PHE A 102 3.60 -4.33 -15.52
N VAL A 103 4.58 -4.66 -14.67
CA VAL A 103 5.99 -4.32 -14.91
C VAL A 103 6.47 -4.83 -16.27
N ALA A 104 6.16 -6.08 -16.62
CA ALA A 104 6.55 -6.67 -17.90
C ALA A 104 6.05 -5.87 -19.12
N ARG A 105 4.84 -5.30 -19.04
CA ARG A 105 4.29 -4.41 -20.08
C ARG A 105 4.92 -3.02 -20.04
N ILE A 106 5.08 -2.46 -18.83
CA ILE A 106 5.60 -1.10 -18.60
C ILE A 106 7.03 -0.95 -19.11
N ILE A 107 7.92 -1.92 -18.87
CA ILE A 107 9.35 -1.79 -19.20
C ILE A 107 9.67 -1.92 -20.69
N ILE A 108 8.74 -2.43 -21.51
CA ILE A 108 8.91 -2.48 -22.97
C ILE A 108 8.21 -1.32 -23.68
N ASN A 109 7.26 -0.65 -23.04
CA ASN A 109 6.53 0.47 -23.62
C ASN A 109 7.42 1.73 -23.62
N PRO A 110 7.71 2.36 -24.79
CA PRO A 110 8.52 3.57 -24.83
C PRO A 110 7.82 4.79 -24.22
N ARG A 111 6.49 4.80 -24.12
CA ARG A 111 5.70 5.90 -23.54
C ARG A 111 5.96 6.09 -22.04
N THR A 112 6.53 5.08 -21.36
CA THR A 112 6.76 5.08 -19.90
C THR A 112 8.16 5.54 -19.51
N ILE A 113 9.03 5.86 -20.47
CA ILE A 113 10.38 6.38 -20.20
C ILE A 113 10.29 7.78 -19.59
N ASN A 114 10.99 7.96 -18.47
CA ASN A 114 11.00 9.17 -17.64
C ASN A 114 9.61 9.55 -17.13
N LYS A 115 8.81 8.54 -16.77
CA LYS A 115 7.45 8.71 -16.26
C LYS A 115 7.25 7.99 -14.93
N TYR A 116 6.22 8.45 -14.24
CA TYR A 116 5.58 7.73 -13.16
C TYR A 116 4.38 6.99 -13.77
N VAL A 117 4.17 5.74 -13.38
CA VAL A 117 3.07 4.89 -13.84
C VAL A 117 2.32 4.37 -12.63
N PHE A 118 1.01 4.55 -12.60
CA PHE A 118 0.15 4.01 -11.56
C PHE A 118 -0.50 2.71 -12.07
N ALA A 119 -0.11 1.59 -11.46
CA ALA A 119 -0.46 0.24 -11.87
C ALA A 119 -1.33 -0.44 -10.80
N TYR A 120 -2.64 -0.19 -10.86
CA TYR A 120 -3.62 -0.72 -9.92
C TYR A 120 -4.49 -1.82 -10.56
N GLY A 121 -5.06 -2.70 -9.74
CA GLY A 121 -6.00 -3.73 -10.19
C GLY A 121 -7.45 -3.26 -10.18
N GLU A 122 -7.92 -2.85 -9.00
CA GLU A 122 -9.29 -2.41 -8.76
C GLU A 122 -9.33 -1.31 -7.67
N HIS A 123 -10.50 -0.74 -7.41
CA HIS A 123 -10.73 0.15 -6.27
C HIS A 123 -11.62 -0.54 -5.25
N VAL A 124 -11.22 -0.48 -3.98
CA VAL A 124 -11.95 -1.07 -2.85
C VAL A 124 -12.20 -0.03 -1.78
N THR A 125 -13.18 -0.30 -0.90
CA THR A 125 -13.40 0.44 0.34
C THR A 125 -13.20 -0.51 1.52
N GLN A 126 -13.11 0.03 2.74
CA GLN A 126 -12.99 -0.82 3.92
C GLN A 126 -14.26 -1.65 4.14
N ASN A 127 -15.42 -1.03 3.91
CA ASN A 127 -16.68 -1.75 4.00
C ASN A 127 -16.78 -2.84 2.92
N SER A 128 -16.29 -2.61 1.70
CA SER A 128 -16.34 -3.61 0.65
C SER A 128 -15.47 -4.83 0.98
N PHE A 129 -14.24 -4.66 1.46
CA PHE A 129 -13.40 -5.81 1.81
C PHE A 129 -13.86 -6.52 3.08
N ILE A 130 -14.45 -5.81 4.04
CA ILE A 130 -15.04 -6.42 5.24
C ILE A 130 -16.26 -7.27 4.85
N ALA A 131 -17.17 -6.72 4.04
CA ALA A 131 -18.34 -7.44 3.56
C ALA A 131 -17.93 -8.68 2.74
N LEU A 132 -16.92 -8.54 1.89
CA LEU A 132 -16.38 -9.63 1.09
C LEU A 132 -15.78 -10.75 1.95
N ALA A 133 -15.03 -10.41 3.01
CA ALA A 133 -14.50 -11.41 3.92
C ALA A 133 -15.61 -12.18 4.65
N ARG A 134 -16.70 -11.50 5.05
CA ARG A 134 -17.90 -12.15 5.61
C ARG A 134 -18.55 -13.09 4.60
N GLU A 135 -18.68 -12.66 3.34
CA GLU A 135 -19.24 -13.47 2.25
C GLU A 135 -18.41 -14.74 2.01
N VAL A 136 -17.09 -14.60 1.89
CA VAL A 136 -16.18 -15.70 1.55
C VAL A 136 -16.06 -16.71 2.69
N THR A 137 -16.01 -16.25 3.93
CA THR A 137 -15.74 -17.12 5.09
C THR A 137 -17.00 -17.59 5.81
N GLY A 138 -18.09 -16.83 5.73
CA GLY A 138 -19.28 -17.02 6.56
C GLY A 138 -19.07 -16.61 8.02
N GLU A 139 -17.99 -15.90 8.33
CA GLU A 139 -17.59 -15.51 9.68
C GLU A 139 -17.75 -14.01 9.92
N ASP A 140 -17.76 -13.60 11.19
CA ASP A 140 -17.63 -12.18 11.52
C ASP A 140 -16.18 -11.70 11.33
N VAL A 141 -16.05 -10.41 11.06
CA VAL A 141 -14.78 -9.72 10.81
C VAL A 141 -14.59 -8.69 11.91
N PRO A 142 -13.76 -8.96 12.92
CA PRO A 142 -13.47 -7.98 13.96
C PRO A 142 -12.72 -6.78 13.39
N TYR A 143 -13.16 -5.57 13.75
CA TYR A 143 -12.48 -4.32 13.40
C TYR A 143 -12.49 -3.34 14.57
N ILE A 144 -11.53 -2.41 14.53
CA ILE A 144 -11.34 -1.35 15.52
C ILE A 144 -11.74 -0.02 14.86
N PRO A 145 -12.82 0.63 15.32
CA PRO A 145 -13.23 1.94 14.82
C PRO A 145 -12.19 3.02 15.18
N VAL A 146 -11.83 3.86 14.21
CA VAL A 146 -10.94 5.01 14.39
C VAL A 146 -11.53 6.21 13.68
N SER A 147 -11.65 7.36 14.34
CA SER A 147 -12.16 8.56 13.67
C SER A 147 -11.16 9.11 12.63
N LYS A 148 -11.65 9.73 11.56
CA LYS A 148 -10.80 10.41 10.56
C LYS A 148 -9.87 11.44 11.21
N LYS A 149 -10.38 12.20 12.19
CA LYS A 149 -9.60 13.18 12.95
C LYS A 149 -8.45 12.53 13.71
N LYS A 150 -8.69 11.40 14.38
CA LYS A 150 -7.66 10.68 15.12
C LYS A 150 -6.55 10.15 14.21
N GLY A 151 -6.91 9.58 13.06
CA GLY A 151 -5.95 9.16 12.03
C GLY A 151 -5.11 10.34 11.50
N LEU A 152 -5.76 11.46 11.20
CA LEU A 152 -5.09 12.71 10.77
C LEU A 152 -4.10 13.22 11.82
N ASP A 153 -4.55 13.36 13.07
CA ASP A 153 -3.76 13.94 14.17
C ASP A 153 -2.50 13.10 14.41
N LEU A 154 -2.62 11.76 14.43
CA LEU A 154 -1.48 10.87 14.61
C LEU A 154 -0.56 10.81 13.37
N ALA A 155 -1.10 10.89 12.15
CA ALA A 155 -0.28 10.90 10.93
C ALA A 155 0.71 12.08 10.89
N HIS A 156 0.33 13.21 11.48
CA HIS A 156 1.15 14.43 11.58
C HIS A 156 1.94 14.54 12.89
N LYS A 157 1.69 13.65 13.86
CA LYS A 157 2.40 13.67 15.14
C LYS A 157 3.87 13.28 14.93
N PRO A 158 4.83 13.98 15.57
CA PRO A 158 6.21 13.51 15.59
C PRO A 158 6.31 12.18 16.34
N GLU A 159 7.27 11.36 15.94
CA GLU A 159 7.64 10.13 16.62
C GLU A 159 8.10 10.40 18.05
N THR A 160 7.82 9.45 18.94
CA THR A 160 8.24 9.46 20.35
C THR A 160 8.71 8.05 20.73
N GLU A 161 9.22 7.86 21.95
CA GLU A 161 9.54 6.52 22.47
C GLU A 161 8.31 5.58 22.40
N ASP A 162 7.12 6.11 22.71
CA ASP A 162 5.85 5.38 22.64
C ASP A 162 5.15 5.41 21.27
N PHE A 163 5.72 6.10 20.28
CA PHE A 163 5.17 6.21 18.92
C PHE A 163 6.29 6.06 17.90
N MET A 164 6.60 4.80 17.62
CA MET A 164 7.75 4.43 16.81
C MET A 164 7.53 4.74 15.33
N VAL A 165 8.62 4.90 14.60
CA VAL A 165 8.62 5.20 13.16
C VAL A 165 7.71 4.28 12.34
N TRP A 166 7.72 2.98 12.60
CA TRP A 166 6.89 2.02 11.86
C TRP A 166 5.39 2.13 12.22
N GLN A 167 5.05 2.48 13.46
CA GLN A 167 3.67 2.77 13.82
C GLN A 167 3.19 4.03 13.11
N LYS A 168 4.03 5.08 13.06
CA LYS A 168 3.72 6.30 12.31
C LYS A 168 3.50 6.04 10.82
N VAL A 169 4.38 5.25 10.20
CA VAL A 169 4.22 4.86 8.79
C VAL A 169 2.88 4.16 8.56
N ILE A 170 2.47 3.22 9.42
CA ILE A 170 1.17 2.56 9.30
C ILE A 170 0.02 3.57 9.44
N VAL A 171 0.08 4.49 10.41
CA VAL A 171 -0.94 5.54 10.57
C VAL A 171 -1.02 6.44 9.33
N GLN A 172 0.11 6.86 8.77
CA GLN A 172 0.15 7.67 7.55
C GLN A 172 -0.50 6.94 6.37
N TYR A 173 -0.22 5.63 6.19
CA TYR A 173 -0.91 4.82 5.19
C TYR A 173 -2.42 4.70 5.46
N LEU A 174 -2.83 4.44 6.70
CA LEU A 174 -4.25 4.35 7.06
C LEU A 174 -4.98 5.66 6.75
N TYR A 175 -4.37 6.80 7.10
CA TYR A 175 -4.93 8.12 6.82
C TYR A 175 -4.98 8.40 5.32
N ASN A 176 -3.87 8.22 4.59
CA ASN A 176 -3.79 8.44 3.14
C ASN A 176 -4.84 7.61 2.38
N ASN A 177 -4.91 6.32 2.68
CA ASN A 177 -5.67 5.35 1.90
C ASN A 177 -7.17 5.40 2.23
N TRP A 178 -7.52 5.55 3.50
CA TRP A 178 -8.90 5.31 3.97
C TRP A 178 -9.60 6.56 4.53
N ALA A 179 -8.89 7.68 4.74
CA ALA A 179 -9.50 8.94 5.18
C ALA A 179 -9.36 10.06 4.15
N LYS A 180 -8.14 10.31 3.67
CA LYS A 180 -7.79 11.37 2.71
C LYS A 180 -8.21 11.00 1.30
N GLY A 181 -7.94 9.76 0.88
CA GLY A 181 -8.34 9.22 -0.42
C GLY A 181 -7.36 9.52 -1.55
N ASP A 182 -6.10 9.82 -1.24
CA ASP A 182 -5.07 10.16 -2.25
C ASP A 182 -4.63 8.92 -3.05
N ASN A 183 -4.81 7.71 -2.52
CA ASN A 183 -4.50 6.48 -3.25
C ASN A 183 -5.63 6.09 -4.24
N GLU A 184 -5.89 6.96 -5.20
CA GLU A 184 -6.96 6.82 -6.19
C GLU A 184 -6.42 7.22 -7.59
N ALA A 185 -6.96 6.62 -8.65
CA ALA A 185 -6.44 6.74 -10.01
C ALA A 185 -6.62 8.15 -10.59
N SER A 186 -7.73 8.82 -10.32
CA SER A 186 -7.95 10.21 -10.71
C SER A 186 -6.97 11.16 -10.01
N TYR A 187 -6.60 10.90 -8.75
CA TYR A 187 -5.58 11.69 -8.06
C TYR A 187 -4.17 11.41 -8.58
N ALA A 188 -3.82 10.15 -8.83
CA ALA A 188 -2.58 9.80 -9.52
C ALA A 188 -2.48 10.50 -10.89
N LYS A 189 -3.57 10.53 -11.67
CA LYS A 189 -3.65 11.25 -12.94
C LYS A 189 -3.46 12.75 -12.77
N TYR A 190 -4.07 13.35 -11.74
CA TYR A 190 -3.85 14.76 -11.39
C TYR A 190 -2.37 15.06 -11.09
N LEU A 191 -1.66 14.16 -10.40
CA LEU A 191 -0.22 14.26 -10.14
C LEU A 191 0.67 13.99 -11.38
N GLY A 192 0.07 13.65 -12.52
CA GLY A 192 0.77 13.44 -13.79
C GLY A 192 1.27 12.01 -14.03
N TYR A 193 0.76 11.03 -13.29
CA TYR A 193 1.04 9.62 -13.54
C TYR A 193 0.37 9.17 -14.84
N LEU A 194 1.00 8.22 -15.53
CA LEU A 194 0.30 7.46 -16.56
C LEU A 194 -0.53 6.36 -15.88
N ASP A 195 -1.79 6.22 -16.29
CA ASP A 195 -2.65 5.14 -15.81
C ASP A 195 -2.34 3.84 -16.58
N ALA A 196 -1.91 2.79 -15.88
CA ALA A 196 -1.60 1.51 -16.50
C ALA A 196 -2.83 0.80 -17.08
N ARG A 197 -4.03 1.04 -16.53
CA ARG A 197 -5.30 0.49 -17.04
C ARG A 197 -5.71 1.15 -18.35
N GLU A 198 -5.40 2.43 -18.53
CA GLU A 198 -5.55 3.11 -19.83
C GLU A 198 -4.48 2.65 -20.84
N LEU A 199 -3.26 2.38 -20.38
CA LEU A 199 -2.17 1.91 -21.26
C LEU A 199 -2.34 0.47 -21.73
N TYR A 200 -2.93 -0.39 -20.89
CA TYR A 200 -3.08 -1.84 -21.10
C TYR A 200 -4.49 -2.32 -20.72
N PRO A 201 -5.55 -1.86 -21.41
CA PRO A 201 -6.93 -2.20 -21.08
C PRO A 201 -7.23 -3.70 -21.23
N GLU A 202 -6.41 -4.43 -21.99
CA GLU A 202 -6.52 -5.87 -22.20
C GLU A 202 -5.95 -6.72 -21.05
N LEU A 203 -5.21 -6.11 -20.11
CA LEU A 203 -4.60 -6.84 -19.01
C LEU A 203 -5.66 -7.17 -17.95
N GLU A 204 -6.10 -8.43 -17.94
CA GLU A 204 -6.92 -8.97 -16.85
C GLU A 204 -6.09 -9.08 -15.57
N VAL A 205 -6.63 -8.57 -14.48
CA VAL A 205 -6.00 -8.54 -13.15
C VAL A 205 -6.83 -9.36 -12.19
N LYS A 206 -6.16 -9.99 -11.22
CA LYS A 206 -6.78 -10.77 -10.16
C LYS A 206 -7.53 -9.81 -9.24
N SER A 207 -8.78 -10.16 -8.94
CA SER A 207 -9.62 -9.40 -8.02
C SER A 207 -9.31 -9.72 -6.54
N LEU A 208 -9.69 -8.83 -5.62
CA LEU A 208 -9.60 -9.04 -4.19
C LEU A 208 -10.45 -10.25 -3.76
N LYS A 209 -11.59 -10.48 -4.43
CA LYS A 209 -12.44 -11.67 -4.21
C LYS A 209 -11.68 -12.95 -4.51
N GLU A 210 -11.00 -13.02 -5.65
CA GLU A 210 -10.16 -14.17 -5.98
C GLU A 210 -9.02 -14.36 -4.96
N SER A 211 -8.38 -13.27 -4.54
CA SER A 211 -7.35 -13.33 -3.49
C SER A 211 -7.89 -13.84 -2.15
N MET A 212 -9.06 -13.39 -1.71
CA MET A 212 -9.68 -13.85 -0.46
C MET A 212 -10.13 -15.32 -0.55
N CYS A 213 -10.70 -15.74 -1.68
CA CYS A 213 -11.07 -17.14 -1.91
C CYS A 213 -9.83 -18.05 -1.89
N ASP A 214 -8.73 -17.65 -2.52
CA ASP A 214 -7.48 -18.40 -2.50
C ASP A 214 -6.87 -18.47 -1.11
N ALA A 215 -6.89 -17.36 -0.36
CA ALA A 215 -6.45 -17.31 1.03
C ALA A 215 -7.28 -18.25 1.91
N PHE A 216 -8.62 -18.19 1.83
CA PHE A 216 -9.49 -19.07 2.60
C PHE A 216 -9.29 -20.56 2.26
N ALA A 217 -8.97 -20.87 1.00
CA ALA A 217 -8.61 -22.21 0.55
C ALA A 217 -7.18 -22.65 0.92
N GLY A 218 -6.40 -21.80 1.60
CA GLY A 218 -5.01 -22.08 2.00
C GLY A 218 -4.00 -22.09 0.84
N LYS A 219 -4.35 -21.49 -0.31
CA LYS A 219 -3.53 -21.52 -1.54
C LYS A 219 -2.53 -20.35 -1.63
N GLN A 220 -2.67 -19.34 -0.79
CA GLN A 220 -1.85 -18.12 -0.84
C GLN A 220 -1.18 -17.90 0.52
N GLY A 221 0.08 -18.31 0.66
CA GLY A 221 0.92 -17.97 1.81
C GLY A 221 2.00 -17.00 1.40
N PHE A 222 1.78 -15.69 1.56
CA PHE A 222 2.83 -14.69 1.42
C PHE A 222 2.65 -13.54 2.40
N ALA A 223 3.81 -12.99 2.79
CA ALA A 223 4.12 -11.99 3.81
C ALA A 223 4.11 -12.50 5.26
N THR A 224 5.28 -12.45 5.89
CA THR A 224 5.36 -12.32 7.35
C THR A 224 4.53 -11.11 7.73
N GLN A 225 3.60 -11.28 8.66
CA GLN A 225 2.86 -10.17 9.26
C GLN A 225 3.81 -9.03 9.64
N VAL A 226 3.38 -7.78 9.38
CA VAL A 226 4.15 -6.61 9.81
C VAL A 226 4.06 -6.52 11.32
N GLY A 227 5.20 -6.52 12.02
CA GLY A 227 5.24 -6.41 13.48
C GLY A 227 4.71 -7.64 14.21
N ASP A 228 5.09 -7.75 15.48
CA ASP A 228 4.54 -8.73 16.41
C ASP A 228 3.24 -8.23 17.06
N ASP A 229 2.64 -9.02 17.95
CA ASP A 229 1.40 -8.63 18.62
C ASP A 229 1.58 -7.39 19.52
N GLY A 230 2.77 -7.20 20.11
CA GLY A 230 3.11 -6.03 20.91
C GLY A 230 3.07 -4.73 20.09
N PHE A 231 3.59 -4.77 18.86
CA PHE A 231 3.49 -3.67 17.90
C PHE A 231 2.02 -3.27 17.63
N TRP A 232 1.16 -4.26 17.39
CA TRP A 232 -0.25 -4.03 17.08
C TRP A 232 -1.07 -3.57 18.29
N ILE A 233 -0.81 -4.10 19.49
CA ILE A 233 -1.42 -3.63 20.74
C ILE A 233 -1.05 -2.17 20.98
N GLY A 234 0.23 -1.82 20.84
CA GLY A 234 0.69 -0.43 20.99
C GLY A 234 0.00 0.51 20.00
N LEU A 235 -0.12 0.10 18.73
CA LEU A 235 -0.79 0.88 17.70
C LEU A 235 -2.31 1.01 17.95
N GLU A 236 -2.98 -0.06 18.38
CA GLU A 236 -4.39 -0.01 18.78
C GLU A 236 -4.60 0.98 19.93
N ASN A 237 -3.77 0.93 20.97
CA ASN A 237 -3.86 1.84 22.11
C ASN A 237 -3.71 3.30 21.66
N LEU A 238 -2.74 3.58 20.79
CA LEU A 238 -2.55 4.91 20.21
C LEU A 238 -3.78 5.38 19.43
N LEU A 239 -4.37 4.53 18.60
CA LEU A 239 -5.51 4.86 17.73
C LEU A 239 -6.86 4.91 18.45
N THR A 240 -6.99 4.24 19.60
CA THR A 240 -8.24 4.16 20.38
C THR A 240 -8.22 5.00 21.67
N ASP A 241 -7.13 5.71 21.95
CA ASP A 241 -6.91 6.45 23.20
C ASP A 241 -7.03 5.58 24.47
N LYS A 242 -6.92 4.25 24.33
CA LYS A 242 -6.79 3.33 25.46
C LYS A 242 -5.39 3.51 26.02
N ALA A 243 -5.29 4.03 27.24
CA ALA A 243 -4.02 4.07 27.96
C ALA A 243 -3.43 2.65 28.00
N ALA A 244 -2.12 2.51 27.76
CA ALA A 244 -1.42 1.28 28.09
C ALA A 244 -1.70 0.98 29.56
N VAL A 245 -2.46 -0.07 29.83
CA VAL A 245 -2.62 -0.57 31.19
C VAL A 245 -1.24 -1.06 31.58
N ALA A 246 -0.51 -0.24 32.33
CA ALA A 246 0.78 -0.59 32.87
C ALA A 246 0.62 -1.89 33.66
N ALA A 247 1.38 -2.91 33.26
CA ALA A 247 1.54 -4.15 34.01
C ALA A 247 2.36 -3.91 35.28
#